data_AF-A0A921IQD3-F1
#
_entry.id   AF-A0A921IQD3-F1
#
_cell.length_a   1.000
_cell.length_b   1.000
_cell.length_c   1.000
_cell.angle_alpha   90.00
_cell.angle_beta   90.00
_cell.angle_gamma   90.00
#
_symmetry.space_group_name_H-M   'P 1'
#
loop_
_entity.id
_entity.type
_entity.pdbx_description
1 polymer ?
#
loop_
_entity_poly.entity_id
_entity_poly.type
_entity_poly.pdbx_seq_one_letter_code
_entity_poly.pdbx_strand_id
1 'polypeptide(L)' 'MAQSKNDATFFVVWLLNHVAREWGKSTAETYRLLESVDIVSGYLYPSYDVLHTMGREALVEDVTLLARKRGLSV' A
#
# COMPACT_ATOMS: atom_id res chain seq x y z
N MET A 1 -5.99 10.06 21.14
CA MET A 1 -6.37 8.90 20.30
C MET A 1 -6.90 9.27 18.90
N ALA A 2 -7.00 10.56 18.52
CA ALA A 2 -7.40 10.97 17.16
C ALA A 2 -6.23 11.14 16.16
N GLN A 3 -4.98 11.11 16.64
CA GLN A 3 -3.80 11.35 15.81
C GLN A 3 -3.46 10.12 14.93
N SER A 4 -3.63 8.89 15.44
CA SER A 4 -3.20 7.67 14.74
C SER A 4 -3.96 7.33 13.45
N LYS A 5 -5.26 7.67 13.35
CA LYS A 5 -6.05 7.36 12.13
C LYS A 5 -5.63 8.23 10.95
N ASN A 6 -5.27 9.49 11.21
CA ASN A 6 -4.82 10.39 10.15
C ASN A 6 -3.44 9.97 9.66
N ASP A 7 -2.53 9.59 10.56
CA ASP A 7 -1.17 9.17 10.22
C ASP A 7 -1.16 7.91 9.33
N ALA A 8 -1.99 6.92 9.66
CA ALA A 8 -2.17 5.72 8.83
C ALA A 8 -2.70 6.05 7.43
N THR A 9 -3.68 6.96 7.35
CA THR A 9 -4.24 7.39 6.06
C THR A 9 -3.19 8.11 5.21
N PHE A 10 -2.41 9.02 5.80
CA PHE A 10 -1.32 9.70 5.09
C PHE A 10 -0.25 8.72 4.61
N PHE A 11 0.11 7.74 5.43
CA PHE A 11 1.04 6.68 5.05
C PHE A 11 0.52 5.85 3.88
N VAL A 12 -0.74 5.40 3.94
CA VAL A 12 -1.35 4.60 2.85
C VAL A 12 -1.35 5.39 1.55
N VAL A 13 -1.77 6.67 1.58
CA VAL A 13 -1.75 7.53 0.38
C VAL A 13 -0.32 7.72 -0.13
N TRP A 14 0.65 7.94 0.74
CA TRP A 14 2.06 8.08 0.37
C TRP A 14 2.60 6.80 -0.30
N LEU A 15 2.34 5.63 0.28
CA LEU A 15 2.80 4.35 -0.24
C LEU A 15 2.15 4.03 -1.59
N LEU A 16 0.84 4.28 -1.73
CA LEU A 16 0.12 4.10 -3.00
C LEU A 16 0.74 4.92 -4.13
N ASN A 17 1.20 6.14 -3.87
CA ASN A 17 1.86 6.95 -4.89
C ASN A 17 3.21 6.38 -5.32
N HIS A 18 3.99 5.80 -4.40
CA HIS A 18 5.26 5.18 -4.76
C HIS A 18 5.05 3.87 -5.53
N VAL A 19 4.14 3.01 -5.07
CA VAL A 19 3.79 1.78 -5.79
C VAL A 19 3.26 2.11 -7.19
N ALA A 20 2.40 3.12 -7.32
CA ALA A 20 1.88 3.57 -8.61
C ALA A 20 2.99 4.02 -9.57
N ARG A 21 3.98 4.77 -9.07
CA ARG A 21 5.13 5.21 -9.87
C ARG A 21 5.96 4.02 -10.37
N GLU A 22 6.19 3.04 -9.52
CA GLU A 22 6.98 1.84 -9.86
C GLU A 22 6.23 0.94 -10.86
N TRP A 23 4.91 0.89 -10.79
CA TRP A 23 4.07 0.16 -11.76
C TRP A 23 3.75 0.96 -13.02
N GLY A 24 4.15 2.24 -13.12
CA GLY A 24 3.78 3.12 -14.23
C GLY A 24 2.28 3.38 -14.34
N LYS A 25 1.56 3.36 -13.21
CA LYS A 25 0.10 3.51 -13.12
C LYS A 25 -0.29 4.79 -12.41
N SER A 26 -1.56 5.17 -12.52
CA SER A 26 -2.11 6.23 -11.67
C SER A 26 -2.35 5.72 -10.24
N THR A 27 -2.28 6.62 -9.25
CA THR A 27 -2.57 6.29 -7.85
C THR A 27 -3.99 5.73 -7.67
N ALA A 28 -4.97 6.27 -8.42
CA ALA A 28 -6.35 5.80 -8.38
C ALA A 28 -6.52 4.38 -8.96
N GLU A 29 -5.82 4.05 -10.05
CA GLU A 29 -5.80 2.69 -10.60
C GLU A 29 -5.11 1.72 -9.65
N THR A 30 -3.98 2.11 -9.08
CA THR A 30 -3.21 1.32 -8.11
C THR A 30 -4.03 1.00 -6.88
N TYR A 31 -4.76 1.99 -6.33
CA TYR A 31 -5.70 1.77 -5.23
C TYR A 31 -6.76 0.73 -5.60
N ARG A 32 -7.42 0.86 -6.76
CA ARG A 32 -8.47 -0.08 -7.18
C ARG A 32 -7.94 -1.51 -7.35
N LEU A 33 -6.73 -1.67 -7.88
CA LEU A 33 -6.09 -2.98 -8.02
C LEU A 33 -5.78 -3.58 -6.64
N LEU A 34 -5.12 -2.82 -5.78
CA LEU A 34 -4.75 -3.33 -4.45
C LEU A 34 -5.97 -3.62 -3.58
N GLU A 35 -7.01 -2.81 -3.66
CA GLU A 35 -8.25 -3.03 -2.90
C GLU A 35 -9.08 -4.19 -3.46
N SER A 36 -9.03 -4.48 -4.77
CA SER A 36 -9.75 -5.64 -5.34
C SER A 36 -9.26 -6.98 -4.80
N VAL A 37 -8.06 -7.01 -4.22
CA VAL A 37 -7.47 -8.15 -3.52
C VAL A 37 -7.22 -7.87 -2.04
N ASP A 38 -7.94 -6.91 -1.45
CA ASP A 38 -7.96 -6.59 -0.02
C ASP A 38 -6.58 -6.24 0.59
N ILE A 39 -5.70 -5.61 -0.19
CA ILE A 39 -4.38 -5.18 0.32
C ILE A 39 -4.50 -3.87 1.10
N VAL A 40 -5.30 -2.90 0.65
CA VAL A 40 -5.39 -1.62 1.35
C VAL A 40 -6.12 -1.79 2.68
N SER A 41 -7.36 -2.28 2.64
CA SER A 41 -8.18 -2.50 3.83
C SER A 41 -7.68 -3.66 4.71
N GLY A 42 -7.28 -4.78 4.11
CA GLY A 42 -6.90 -6.00 4.83
C GLY A 42 -5.42 -6.15 5.20
N TYR A 43 -4.52 -5.30 4.67
CA TYR A 43 -3.10 -5.38 5.00
C TYR A 43 -2.48 -4.04 5.41
N LEU A 44 -2.61 -2.99 4.61
CA LEU A 44 -1.92 -1.73 4.86
C LEU A 44 -2.43 -1.00 6.11
N TYR A 45 -3.75 -0.88 6.29
CA TYR A 45 -4.30 -0.27 7.50
C TYR A 45 -4.07 -1.10 8.77
N PRO A 46 -4.34 -2.42 8.79
CA PRO A 46 -4.12 -3.24 9.98
C PRO A 46 -2.66 -3.37 10.38
N SER A 47 -1.74 -3.29 9.41
CA SER A 47 -0.29 -3.49 9.64
C SER A 47 0.49 -2.17 9.75
N TYR A 48 -0.20 -1.03 9.85
CA TYR A 48 0.43 0.30 9.86
C TYR A 48 1.58 0.40 10.87
N ASP A 49 1.37 -0.04 12.11
CA ASP A 49 2.35 0.08 13.20
C ASP A 49 3.71 -0.59 12.88
N VAL A 50 3.71 -1.63 12.05
CA VAL A 50 4.93 -2.29 11.58
C VAL A 50 5.43 -1.62 10.30
N LEU A 51 4.56 -1.45 9.32
CA LEU A 51 4.93 -0.98 7.98
C LEU A 51 5.51 0.44 7.98
N HIS A 52 5.02 1.35 8.82
CA HIS A 52 5.48 2.75 8.84
C HIS A 52 6.91 2.92 9.38
N THR A 53 7.52 1.87 9.93
CA THR A 53 8.91 1.85 10.39
C THR A 53 9.90 1.40 9.30
N MET A 54 9.39 0.89 8.17
CA MET A 54 10.19 0.31 7.10
C MET A 54 10.64 1.35 6.07
N GLY A 55 11.73 1.03 5.36
CA GLY A 55 12.21 1.83 4.22
C GLY A 55 11.26 1.76 3.02
N ARG A 56 11.27 2.80 2.19
CA ARG A 56 10.40 2.94 1.01
C ARG A 56 10.54 1.76 0.05
N GLU A 57 11.77 1.42 -0.33
CA GLU A 57 12.07 0.40 -1.32
C GLU A 57 11.55 -0.97 -0.88
N ALA A 58 11.77 -1.31 0.40
CA ALA A 58 11.25 -2.54 1.00
C ALA A 58 9.71 -2.58 1.01
N LEU A 59 9.05 -1.47 1.31
CA LEU A 59 7.59 -1.39 1.30
C LEU A 59 6.99 -1.59 -0.09
N VAL A 60 7.58 -0.95 -1.12
CA VAL A 60 7.12 -1.12 -2.51
C VAL A 60 7.29 -2.58 -2.94
N GLU A 61 8.44 -3.19 -2.65
CA GLU A 61 8.71 -4.58 -2.99
C GLU A 61 7.72 -5.53 -2.29
N ASP A 62 7.49 -5.33 -1.00
CA ASP A 62 6.57 -6.16 -0.20
C ASP A 62 5.13 -6.08 -0.73
N VAL A 63 4.61 -4.87 -0.98
CA VAL A 63 3.28 -4.68 -1.57
C VAL A 63 3.18 -5.32 -2.97
N THR A 64 4.23 -5.18 -3.78
CA THR A 64 4.28 -5.78 -5.13
C THR A 64 4.28 -7.30 -5.07
N LEU A 65 5.06 -7.89 -4.16
CA LEU A 65 5.08 -9.33 -3.94
C LEU A 65 3.73 -9.84 -3.45
N LEU A 66 3.10 -9.15 -2.50
CA LEU A 66 1.79 -9.51 -1.97
C LEU A 66 0.71 -9.42 -3.05
N ALA A 67 0.71 -8.35 -3.86
CA ALA A 67 -0.18 -8.18 -5.00
C ALA A 67 -0.10 -9.38 -5.97
N ARG A 68 1.13 -9.78 -6.34
CA ARG A 68 1.36 -10.93 -7.21
C ARG A 68 0.92 -12.26 -6.56
N LYS A 69 1.22 -12.46 -5.27
CA LYS A 69 0.74 -13.63 -4.51
C LYS A 69 -0.77 -13.73 -4.46
N ARG A 70 -1.48 -12.59 -4.49
CA ARG A 70 -2.95 -12.51 -4.51
C ARG A 70 -3.54 -12.51 -5.93
N GLY A 71 -2.73 -12.73 -6.96
CA GLY A 71 -3.18 -12.95 -8.34
C GLY A 71 -3.23 -11.71 -9.23
N LEU A 72 -2.69 -10.57 -8.79
CA LEU A 72 -2.56 -9.40 -9.66
C LEU A 72 -1.34 -9.52 -10.58
N SER A 73 -1.53 -9.13 -11.84
CA SER A 73 -0.44 -8.93 -12.80
C SER A 73 -0.10 -7.44 -12.82
N VAL A 74 0.99 -7.09 -12.11
CA VAL A 74 1.48 -5.72 -11.90
C VAL A 74 2.95 -5.59 -12.27
#